data_AF-A0A662P9F5-F1
#
_entry.id   AF-A0A662P9F5-F1
#
_cell.length_a   1.000
_cell.length_b   1.000
_cell.length_c   1.000
_cell.angle_alpha   90.00
_cell.angle_beta   90.00
_cell.angle_gamma   90.00
#
_symmetry.space_group_name_H-M   'P 1'
#
loop_
_entity.id
_entity.type
_entity.pdbx_description
1 polymer ?
#
loop_
_entity_poly.entity_id
_entity_poly.type
_entity_poly.pdbx_seq_one_letter_code
_entity_poly.pdbx_strand_id
1 'polypeptide(L)'
;MNPVTKFLILIIYCILLFLFHNIFVIAFLCFLSLFIFYLNLGFSEIKKRKLILTFSFFILVLNFVFLKGDIYEKLEFSLRMVLRFLGIVFSGILFSKNDPNEFAYSLMKIGIPYRYGFTLVFTFRLVPLFDFESNIIRKAQRARGIELEGVKNILNFARYTFFPL
;
A
#
# COMPACT_ATOMS: atom_id res chain seq x y z
N MET A 1 4.37 14.06 -16.26
CA MET A 1 3.56 14.73 -15.21
C MET A 1 4.32 14.68 -13.89
N ASN A 2 4.35 15.77 -13.13
CA ASN A 2 4.99 15.80 -11.81
C ASN A 2 4.36 14.73 -10.89
N PRO A 3 5.15 13.87 -10.23
CA PRO A 3 4.68 12.84 -9.30
C PRO A 3 3.70 13.35 -8.23
N VAL A 4 3.86 14.57 -7.75
CA VAL A 4 2.96 15.14 -6.74
C VAL A 4 1.60 15.49 -7.31
N THR A 5 1.52 15.94 -8.56
CA THR A 5 0.22 16.15 -9.21
C THR A 5 -0.53 14.84 -9.31
N LYS A 6 0.14 13.74 -9.67
CA LYS A 6 -0.47 12.40 -9.66
C LYS A 6 -0.93 12.02 -8.25
N PHE A 7 -0.10 12.25 -7.23
CA PHE A 7 -0.45 11.97 -5.84
C PHE A 7 -1.69 12.74 -5.37
N LEU A 8 -1.76 14.04 -5.66
CA LEU A 8 -2.92 14.88 -5.34
C LEU A 8 -4.18 14.38 -6.05
N ILE A 9 -4.08 14.01 -7.34
CA ILE A 9 -5.20 13.42 -8.09
C ILE A 9 -5.68 12.13 -7.43
N LEU A 10 -4.76 11.28 -6.96
CA LEU A 10 -5.12 10.04 -6.27
C LEU A 10 -5.77 10.29 -4.90
N ILE A 11 -5.33 11.31 -4.16
CA ILE A 11 -5.99 11.73 -2.91
C ILE A 11 -7.42 12.20 -3.20
N ILE A 12 -7.58 13.08 -4.19
CA ILE A 12 -8.90 13.58 -4.60
C ILE A 12 -9.79 12.41 -5.02
N TYR A 13 -9.26 11.47 -5.80
CA TYR A 13 -9.97 10.24 -6.19
C TYR A 13 -10.42 9.42 -4.98
N CYS A 14 -9.53 9.20 -4.00
CA CYS A 14 -9.89 8.50 -2.77
C CYS A 14 -11.01 9.23 -2.00
N ILE A 15 -10.94 10.56 -1.89
CA ILE A 15 -11.99 11.36 -1.25
C ILE A 15 -13.33 11.22 -2.00
N LEU A 16 -13.32 11.26 -3.33
CA LEU A 16 -14.52 11.09 -4.15
C LEU A 16 -15.17 9.71 -3.94
N LEU A 17 -14.39 8.64 -3.80
CA LEU A 17 -14.91 7.30 -3.52
C LEU A 17 -15.70 7.23 -2.19
N PHE A 18 -15.31 8.03 -1.20
CA PHE A 18 -16.01 8.10 0.10
C PHE A 18 -17.21 9.03 0.07
N LEU A 19 -17.11 10.16 -0.65
CA LEU A 19 -18.17 11.17 -0.70
C LEU A 19 -19.41 10.66 -1.44
N PHE A 20 -19.22 9.91 -2.53
CA PHE A 20 -20.35 9.38 -3.30
C PHE A 20 -20.94 8.14 -2.64
N HIS A 21 -22.26 8.16 -2.45
CA HIS A 21 -23.01 7.01 -1.98
C HIS A 21 -23.63 6.19 -3.13
N ASN A 22 -23.69 6.71 -4.37
CA ASN A 22 -24.30 6.02 -5.51
C ASN A 22 -23.40 4.89 -6.05
N ILE A 23 -23.98 3.70 -6.28
CA ILE A 23 -23.23 2.50 -6.69
C ILE A 23 -22.61 2.70 -8.09
N PHE A 24 -23.38 3.29 -9.00
CA PHE A 24 -22.97 3.54 -10.39
C PHE A 24 -21.77 4.49 -10.48
N VAL A 25 -21.72 5.53 -9.64
CA VAL A 25 -20.61 6.50 -9.63
C VAL A 25 -19.32 5.83 -9.14
N ILE A 26 -19.40 5.03 -8.08
CA ILE A 26 -18.25 4.29 -7.54
C ILE A 26 -17.76 3.26 -8.57
N ALA A 27 -18.69 2.54 -9.21
CA ALA A 27 -18.36 1.56 -10.24
C ALA A 27 -17.67 2.23 -11.44
N PHE A 28 -18.16 3.38 -11.89
CA PHE A 28 -17.55 4.16 -12.97
C PHE A 28 -16.14 4.63 -12.61
N LEU A 29 -15.94 5.17 -11.41
CA LEU A 29 -14.62 5.58 -10.90
C LEU A 29 -13.65 4.40 -10.83
N CYS A 30 -14.09 3.25 -10.31
CA CYS A 30 -13.30 2.03 -10.28
C CYS A 30 -12.94 1.55 -11.68
N PHE A 31 -13.89 1.57 -12.62
CA PHE A 31 -13.65 1.21 -14.02
C PHE A 31 -12.58 2.09 -14.65
N LEU A 32 -12.64 3.41 -14.41
CA LEU A 32 -11.64 4.36 -14.89
C LEU A 32 -10.25 4.05 -14.31
N SER A 33 -10.16 3.75 -13.01
CA SER A 33 -8.89 3.35 -12.38
C SER A 33 -8.34 2.03 -12.93
N LEU A 34 -9.20 1.05 -13.22
CA LEU A 34 -8.85 -0.23 -13.85
C LEU A 34 -8.39 -0.03 -15.29
N PHE A 35 -9.01 0.87 -16.03
CA PHE A 35 -8.63 1.20 -17.40
C PHE A 35 -7.23 1.82 -17.44
N ILE A 36 -6.94 2.79 -16.56
CA ILE A 36 -5.60 3.37 -16.41
C ILE A 36 -4.58 2.31 -15.98
N PHE A 37 -4.98 1.41 -15.09
CA PHE A 37 -4.15 0.28 -14.65
C PHE A 37 -3.82 -0.64 -15.83
N TYR A 38 -4.81 -1.03 -16.63
CA TYR A 38 -4.61 -1.90 -17.80
C TYR A 38 -3.64 -1.27 -18.82
N LEU A 39 -3.78 0.03 -19.12
CA LEU A 39 -2.90 0.72 -20.05
C LEU A 39 -1.44 0.81 -19.55
N ASN A 40 -1.23 0.90 -18.23
CA ASN A 40 0.08 1.09 -17.62
C ASN A 40 0.76 -0.21 -17.16
N LEU A 41 0.14 -1.39 -17.30
CA LEU A 41 0.68 -2.64 -16.76
C LEU A 41 0.81 -3.79 -17.77
N GLY A 42 2.02 -4.37 -17.79
CA GLY A 42 2.22 -5.79 -18.09
C GLY A 42 1.93 -6.68 -16.87
N PHE A 43 1.63 -7.96 -17.13
CA PHE A 43 1.08 -8.98 -16.22
C PHE A 43 1.92 -9.37 -14.97
N SER A 44 2.94 -8.60 -14.57
CA SER A 44 3.95 -9.04 -13.59
C SER A 44 3.48 -9.09 -12.11
N GLU A 45 2.35 -8.46 -11.77
CA GLU A 45 1.88 -8.28 -10.37
C GLU A 45 0.98 -9.42 -9.83
N ILE A 46 1.15 -10.66 -10.30
CA ILE A 46 0.29 -11.81 -9.98
C ILE A 46 0.28 -12.15 -8.48
N LYS A 47 1.41 -11.93 -7.77
CA LYS A 47 1.52 -12.26 -6.34
C LYS A 47 0.65 -11.35 -5.46
N LYS A 48 0.57 -10.05 -5.77
CA LYS A 48 -0.27 -9.09 -5.01
C LYS A 48 -1.76 -9.34 -5.24
N ARG A 49 -2.14 -9.86 -6.43
CA ARG A 49 -3.54 -10.18 -6.78
C ARG A 49 -4.20 -11.15 -5.79
N LYS A 50 -3.49 -12.19 -5.34
CA LYS A 50 -4.06 -13.19 -4.42
C LYS A 50 -4.49 -12.55 -3.09
N LEU A 51 -3.63 -11.69 -2.53
CA LEU A 51 -3.90 -10.99 -1.28
C LEU A 51 -5.11 -10.05 -1.42
N ILE A 52 -5.20 -9.28 -2.51
CA ILE A 52 -6.32 -8.36 -2.77
C ILE A 52 -7.65 -9.12 -2.85
N LEU A 53 -7.67 -10.27 -3.53
CA LEU A 53 -8.86 -11.12 -3.63
C LEU A 53 -9.27 -11.69 -2.27
N THR A 54 -8.30 -12.14 -1.45
CA THR A 54 -8.57 -12.67 -0.11
C THR A 54 -9.20 -11.60 0.79
N PHE A 55 -8.66 -10.37 0.80
CA PHE A 55 -9.23 -9.27 1.59
C PHE A 55 -10.61 -8.83 1.09
N SER A 56 -10.81 -8.77 -0.24
CA SER A 56 -12.11 -8.44 -0.83
C SER A 56 -13.18 -9.46 -0.42
N PHE A 57 -12.86 -10.75 -0.49
CA PHE A 57 -13.75 -11.81 -0.03
C PHE A 57 -14.06 -11.70 1.47
N PHE A 58 -13.03 -11.42 2.28
CA PHE A 58 -13.21 -11.24 3.72
C PHE A 58 -14.14 -10.07 4.05
N ILE A 59 -13.98 -8.93 3.37
CA ILE A 59 -14.87 -7.76 3.50
C ILE A 59 -16.32 -8.16 3.16
N LEU A 60 -16.54 -8.90 2.07
CA LEU A 60 -17.87 -9.33 1.67
C LEU A 60 -18.52 -10.22 2.75
N VAL A 61 -17.78 -11.22 3.25
CA VAL A 61 -18.27 -12.13 4.30
C VAL A 61 -18.59 -11.36 5.58
N LEU A 62 -17.69 -10.48 6.03
CA LEU A 62 -17.93 -9.67 7.22
C LEU A 62 -19.17 -8.80 7.08
N ASN A 63 -19.32 -8.08 5.97
CA ASN A 63 -20.51 -7.26 5.76
C ASN A 63 -21.79 -8.10 5.80
N PHE A 64 -21.79 -9.28 5.16
CA PHE A 64 -22.96 -10.14 5.15
C PHE A 64 -23.36 -10.67 6.54
N VAL A 65 -22.36 -10.96 7.40
CA VAL A 65 -22.56 -11.45 8.77
C VAL A 65 -23.01 -10.33 9.72
N PHE A 66 -22.40 -9.15 9.64
CA PHE A 66 -22.62 -8.07 10.61
C PHE A 66 -23.80 -7.15 10.27
N LEU A 67 -24.15 -6.99 8.98
CA LEU A 67 -25.30 -6.17 8.58
C LEU A 67 -26.60 -6.90 8.91
N LYS A 68 -27.52 -6.20 9.58
CA LYS A 68 -28.91 -6.61 9.78
C LYS A 68 -29.76 -5.91 8.70
N GLY A 69 -30.62 -6.66 8.02
CA GLY A 69 -31.43 -6.14 6.91
C GLY A 69 -31.74 -7.22 5.88
N ASP A 70 -32.44 -6.84 4.82
CA ASP A 70 -32.77 -7.73 3.70
C ASP A 70 -31.54 -8.11 2.89
N ILE A 71 -31.60 -9.28 2.24
CA ILE A 71 -30.50 -9.83 1.44
C ILE A 71 -30.06 -8.85 0.33
N TYR A 72 -31.02 -8.15 -0.28
CA TYR A 72 -30.74 -7.16 -1.33
C TYR A 72 -29.94 -5.96 -0.82
N GLU A 73 -30.33 -5.39 0.33
CA GLU A 73 -29.63 -4.25 0.93
C GLU A 73 -28.22 -4.65 1.39
N LYS A 74 -28.09 -5.84 1.99
CA LYS A 74 -26.78 -6.38 2.39
C LYS A 74 -25.86 -6.55 1.18
N LEU A 75 -26.38 -7.06 0.07
CA LEU A 75 -25.59 -7.29 -1.14
C LEU A 75 -25.16 -5.96 -1.75
N GLU A 76 -26.06 -4.98 -1.86
CA GLU A 76 -25.74 -3.67 -2.42
C GLU A 76 -24.66 -2.95 -1.58
N PHE A 77 -24.81 -2.95 -0.26
CA PHE A 77 -23.83 -2.35 0.64
C PHE A 77 -22.47 -3.07 0.57
N SER A 78 -22.48 -4.40 0.58
CA SER A 78 -21.26 -5.21 0.50
C SER A 78 -20.51 -4.96 -0.80
N LEU A 79 -21.23 -4.91 -1.94
CA LEU A 79 -20.65 -4.59 -3.24
C LEU A 79 -20.06 -3.18 -3.27
N ARG A 80 -20.76 -2.20 -2.68
CA ARG A 80 -20.26 -0.82 -2.57
C ARG A 80 -18.94 -0.76 -1.79
N MET A 81 -18.84 -1.48 -0.68
CA MET A 81 -17.64 -1.53 0.15
C MET A 81 -16.48 -2.24 -0.55
N VAL A 82 -16.76 -3.35 -1.22
CA VAL A 82 -15.76 -4.07 -2.03
C VAL A 82 -15.23 -3.20 -3.17
N LEU A 83 -16.11 -2.51 -3.89
CA LEU A 83 -15.70 -1.59 -4.96
C LEU A 83 -14.82 -0.46 -4.42
N ARG A 84 -15.19 0.17 -3.30
CA ARG A 84 -14.36 1.19 -2.64
C ARG A 84 -12.98 0.66 -2.28
N PHE A 85 -12.91 -0.52 -1.66
CA PHE A 85 -11.66 -1.17 -1.32
C PHE A 85 -10.78 -1.39 -2.56
N LEU A 86 -11.35 -1.96 -3.63
CA LEU A 86 -10.63 -2.19 -4.88
C LEU A 86 -10.14 -0.86 -5.50
N GLY A 87 -10.99 0.17 -5.53
CA GLY A 87 -10.62 1.49 -6.05
C GLY A 87 -9.42 2.10 -5.32
N ILE A 88 -9.38 2.01 -3.99
CA ILE A 88 -8.27 2.51 -3.16
C ILE A 88 -7.00 1.68 -3.38
N VAL A 89 -7.14 0.36 -3.48
CA VAL A 89 -5.99 -0.52 -3.72
C VAL A 89 -5.37 -0.25 -5.09
N PHE A 90 -6.19 -0.12 -6.14
CA PHE A 90 -5.70 0.17 -7.50
C PHE A 90 -5.03 1.54 -7.57
N SER A 91 -5.59 2.56 -6.90
CA SER A 91 -4.96 3.89 -6.84
C SER A 91 -3.58 3.84 -6.16
N GLY A 92 -3.45 3.07 -5.07
CA GLY A 92 -2.17 2.84 -4.39
C GLY A 92 -1.13 2.14 -5.26
N ILE A 93 -1.53 1.10 -6.01
CA ILE A 93 -0.61 0.38 -6.90
C ILE A 93 -0.14 1.28 -8.06
N LEU A 94 -1.03 2.11 -8.60
CA LEU A 94 -0.66 3.11 -9.61
C LEU A 94 0.36 4.12 -9.08
N PHE A 95 0.28 4.49 -7.80
CA PHE A 95 1.25 5.39 -7.17
C PHE A 95 2.61 4.74 -6.94
N SER A 96 2.63 3.47 -6.52
CA SER A 96 3.85 2.72 -6.17
C SER A 96 4.86 2.59 -7.31
N LYS A 97 4.46 2.82 -8.57
CA LYS A 97 5.34 2.79 -9.73
C LYS A 97 6.23 4.01 -9.90
N ASN A 98 5.92 5.11 -9.23
CA ASN A 98 6.74 6.32 -9.35
C ASN A 98 7.99 6.19 -8.47
N ASP A 99 9.11 6.72 -8.94
CA ASP A 99 10.34 6.71 -8.15
C ASP A 99 10.16 7.52 -6.87
N PRO A 100 10.47 6.95 -5.69
CA PRO A 100 10.28 7.63 -4.40
C PRO A 100 11.15 8.89 -4.29
N ASN A 101 12.31 8.90 -4.94
CA ASN A 101 13.19 10.07 -5.02
C ASN A 101 12.52 11.21 -5.80
N GLU A 102 11.95 10.93 -6.98
CA GLU A 102 11.27 11.95 -7.80
C GLU A 102 10.05 12.53 -7.10
N PHE A 103 9.34 11.70 -6.32
CA PHE A 103 8.25 12.17 -5.46
C PHE A 103 8.74 13.16 -4.40
N ALA A 104 9.82 12.84 -3.70
CA ALA A 104 10.43 13.74 -2.71
C ALA A 104 10.94 15.05 -3.35
N TYR A 105 11.58 14.99 -4.53
CA TYR A 105 11.99 16.18 -5.28
C TYR A 105 10.80 17.05 -5.69
N SER A 106 9.72 16.42 -6.13
CA SER A 106 8.50 17.14 -6.53
C SER A 106 7.79 17.78 -5.33
N LEU A 107 7.93 17.21 -4.14
CA LEU A 107 7.47 17.79 -2.87
C LEU A 107 8.23 19.08 -2.54
N MET A 108 9.56 19.10 -2.76
CA MET A 108 10.38 20.31 -2.57
C MET A 108 9.97 21.44 -3.52
N LYS A 109 9.62 21.11 -4.76
CA LYS A 109 9.15 22.10 -5.75
C LYS A 109 7.83 22.78 -5.37
N ILE A 110 7.01 22.14 -4.54
CA ILE A 110 5.67 22.62 -4.15
C ILE A 110 5.69 23.52 -2.90
N GLY A 111 6.88 23.76 -2.32
CA GLY A 111 7.07 24.72 -1.23
C GLY A 111 7.32 24.09 0.13
N ILE A 112 7.51 22.77 0.21
CA ILE A 112 8.02 22.15 1.44
C ILE A 112 9.46 22.63 1.68
N PRO A 113 9.81 23.07 2.90
CA PRO A 113 11.17 23.50 3.21
C PRO A 113 12.20 22.44 2.83
N TYR A 114 13.28 22.89 2.19
CA TYR A 114 14.34 22.02 1.66
C TYR A 114 14.85 20.99 2.69
N ARG A 115 14.94 21.38 3.96
CA ARG A 115 15.35 20.50 5.06
C ARG A 115 14.53 19.20 5.12
N TYR A 116 13.21 19.28 5.03
CA TYR A 116 12.34 18.10 5.10
C TYR A 116 12.41 17.26 3.84
N GLY A 117 12.44 17.88 2.66
CA GLY A 117 12.55 17.16 1.40
C GLY A 117 13.89 16.46 1.24
N PHE A 118 14.99 17.09 1.66
CA PHE A 118 16.31 16.48 1.68
C PHE A 118 16.34 15.26 2.61
N THR A 119 15.75 15.36 3.81
CA THR A 119 15.65 14.21 4.72
C THR A 119 14.90 13.05 4.06
N LEU A 120 13.78 13.29 3.36
CA LEU A 120 13.05 12.22 2.65
C LEU A 120 13.89 11.52 1.58
N VAL A 121 14.59 12.30 0.73
CA VAL A 121 15.49 11.75 -0.29
C VAL A 121 16.60 10.91 0.36
N PHE A 122 17.19 11.44 1.43
CA PHE A 122 18.24 10.75 2.17
C PHE A 122 17.72 9.44 2.78
N THR A 123 16.55 9.46 3.42
CA THR A 123 15.90 8.26 3.96
C THR A 123 15.67 7.20 2.88
N PHE A 124 15.07 7.55 1.75
CA PHE A 124 14.84 6.58 0.67
C PHE A 124 16.13 5.97 0.11
N ARG A 125 17.24 6.72 0.13
CA ARG A 125 18.56 6.20 -0.26
C ARG A 125 19.21 5.32 0.80
N LEU A 126 18.96 5.59 2.08
CA LEU A 126 19.50 4.79 3.19
C LEU A 126 18.75 3.48 3.40
N VAL A 127 17.47 3.38 3.04
CA VAL A 127 16.68 2.14 3.20
C VAL A 127 17.37 0.92 2.56
N PRO A 128 17.82 0.95 1.28
CA PRO A 128 18.55 -0.16 0.68
C PRO A 128 19.86 -0.52 1.40
N LEU A 129 20.56 0.47 1.94
CA LEU A 129 21.80 0.26 2.69
C LEU A 129 21.50 -0.47 4.00
N PHE A 130 20.51 -0.02 4.76
CA PHE A 130 20.09 -0.67 6.00
C PHE A 130 19.56 -2.09 5.74
N ASP A 131 18.85 -2.33 4.64
CA ASP A 131 18.43 -3.68 4.26
C ASP A 131 19.64 -4.59 3.98
N PHE A 132 20.69 -4.07 3.34
CA PHE A 132 21.91 -4.81 3.10
C PHE A 132 22.66 -5.14 4.39
N GLU A 133 22.88 -4.15 5.26
CA GLU A 133 23.55 -4.35 6.56
C GLU A 133 22.75 -5.27 7.48
N SER A 134 21.43 -5.10 7.55
CA SER A 134 20.52 -5.97 8.30
C SER A 134 20.64 -7.43 7.85
N ASN A 135 20.78 -7.66 6.54
CA ASN A 135 21.02 -8.99 6.00
C ASN A 135 22.38 -9.57 6.41
N ILE A 136 23.43 -8.75 6.48
CA ILE A 136 24.75 -9.18 6.96
C ILE A 136 24.69 -9.53 8.45
N ILE A 137 24.11 -8.66 9.27
CA ILE A 137 23.94 -8.89 10.71
C ILE A 137 23.16 -10.18 10.94
N ARG A 138 22.04 -10.38 10.24
CA ARG A 138 21.24 -11.61 10.33
C ARG A 138 22.06 -12.86 9.98
N LYS A 139 22.93 -12.81 8.98
CA LYS A 139 23.82 -13.92 8.61
C LYS A 139 24.89 -14.17 9.68
N ALA A 140 25.49 -13.12 10.23
CA ALA A 140 26.49 -13.22 11.29
C ALA A 140 25.91 -13.83 12.58
N GLN A 141 24.71 -13.41 12.97
CA GLN A 141 24.02 -13.98 14.14
C GLN A 141 23.65 -15.45 13.93
N ARG A 142 23.23 -15.85 12.72
CA ARG A 142 23.02 -17.27 12.39
C ARG A 142 24.31 -18.10 12.50
N ALA A 143 25.45 -17.54 12.09
CA ALA A 143 26.75 -18.20 12.26
C ALA A 143 27.16 -18.37 13.73
N ARG A 144 26.66 -17.50 14.63
CA ARG A 144 26.79 -17.65 16.09
C ARG A 144 25.82 -18.67 16.70
N GLY A 145 25.04 -19.38 15.88
CA GLY A 145 24.04 -20.35 16.33
C GLY A 145 22.75 -19.72 16.85
N ILE A 146 22.54 -18.42 16.65
CA ILE A 146 21.31 -17.74 17.07
C ILE A 146 20.25 -17.93 15.99
N GLU A 147 19.26 -18.76 16.29
CA GLU A 147 18.07 -18.93 15.44
C GLU A 147 17.18 -17.70 15.53
N LEU A 148 17.30 -16.86 14.51
CA LEU A 148 16.55 -15.62 14.31
C LEU A 148 15.17 -15.84 13.64
N GLU A 149 14.80 -17.08 13.33
CA GLU A 149 13.53 -17.44 12.68
C GLU A 149 12.59 -18.13 13.68
N GLY A 150 11.32 -17.71 13.71
CA GLY A 150 10.27 -18.30 14.55
C GLY A 150 9.63 -17.32 15.52
N VAL A 151 8.33 -17.51 15.78
CA VAL A 151 7.50 -16.61 16.61
C VAL A 151 8.01 -16.53 18.05
N LYS A 152 8.61 -17.62 18.55
CA LYS A 152 9.13 -17.74 19.92
C LYS A 152 10.40 -16.92 20.18
N ASN A 153 11.13 -16.55 19.13
CA ASN A 153 12.44 -15.88 19.21
C ASN A 153 12.41 -14.41 18.77
N ILE A 154 11.22 -13.83 18.54
CA ILE A 154 11.06 -12.43 18.09
C ILE A 154 11.64 -11.41 19.08
N LEU A 155 11.52 -11.66 20.38
CA LEU A 155 12.09 -10.79 21.42
C LEU A 155 13.63 -10.84 21.42
N ASN A 156 14.19 -12.02 21.23
CA ASN A 156 15.64 -12.22 21.14
C ASN A 156 16.20 -11.61 19.84
N PHE A 157 15.46 -11.73 18.73
CA PHE A 157 15.79 -11.10 17.46
C PHE A 157 15.95 -9.58 17.58
N ALA A 158 14.99 -8.90 18.21
CA ALA A 158 15.07 -7.46 18.43
C ALA A 158 16.28 -7.08 19.30
N ARG A 159 16.49 -7.80 20.42
CA ARG A 159 17.59 -7.51 21.34
C ARG A 159 18.97 -7.64 20.69
N TYR A 160 19.21 -8.69 19.90
CA TYR A 160 20.51 -8.92 19.25
C TYR A 160 20.78 -8.07 18.00
N THR A 161 19.73 -7.50 17.40
CA THR A 161 19.87 -6.60 16.25
C THR A 161 20.19 -5.17 16.69
N PHE A 162 19.58 -4.68 17.78
CA PHE A 162 19.77 -3.31 18.26
C PHE A 162 20.95 -3.13 19.22
N PHE A 163 21.31 -4.18 19.97
CA PHE A 163 22.46 -4.15 20.88
C PHE A 163 23.46 -5.23 20.46
N PRO A 164 24.42 -4.90 19.57
CA PRO A 164 25.52 -5.82 19.27
C PRO A 164 26.34 -6.04 20.55
N LEU A 165 26.40 -7.31 20.99
CA LEU A 165 27.32 -7.79 22.03
C LEU A 165 28.78 -7.63 21.57
#